data_AF-A0A7V3TXD0-F1
#
_entry.id   AF-A0A7V3TXD0-F1
#
_cell.length_a   1.000
_cell.length_b   1.000
_cell.length_c   1.000
_cell.angle_alpha   90.00
_cell.angle_beta   90.00
_cell.angle_gamma   90.00
#
_symmetry.space_group_name_H-M   'P 1'
#
loop_
_entity.id
_entity.type
_entity.pdbx_description
1 polymer ?
#
loop_
_entity_poly.entity_id
_entity_poly.type
_entity_poly.pdbx_seq_one_letter_code
_entity_poly.pdbx_strand_id
1 'polypeptide(L)'
;MNRHKRILQTGLTNGTRGQRISESTPPKEHRGWRCFAAIPWGLLSVVLLVGCHTPKVSHEAKMGPVYDRPFPLGQVTDAHWETMQTNAEAADFIFYDHEFVGQTADLTPLGRKHLLSVALRLEHVPFPVVVEESPRGENPQLDEARRQTIVNQLVQLGLNREMVEARVVVAPAFTEGLSAIEGEAAYYSTLLDSQYGTGFRGMNRGFSGWRR
;
A
#
# COMPACT_ATOMS: atom_id res chain seq x y z
N MET A 1 56.30 6.37 21.39
CA MET A 1 57.07 5.28 20.76
C MET A 1 56.06 4.28 20.19
N ASN A 2 55.73 4.22 18.90
CA ASN A 2 56.53 4.01 17.67
C ASN A 2 56.70 2.51 17.33
N ARG A 3 56.24 2.14 16.10
CA ARG A 3 56.45 0.91 15.29
C ARG A 3 55.53 -0.29 15.62
N HIS A 4 54.89 -0.98 14.66
CA HIS A 4 55.22 -1.33 13.27
C HIS A 4 53.94 -1.27 12.38
N LYS A 5 53.90 -0.61 11.19
CA LYS A 5 54.32 -1.04 9.83
C LYS A 5 53.84 -2.47 9.46
N ARG A 6 53.29 -2.81 8.28
CA ARG A 6 52.90 -2.23 6.98
C ARG A 6 52.49 -3.48 6.11
N ILE A 7 51.96 -3.30 4.88
CA ILE A 7 51.99 -4.24 3.72
C ILE A 7 50.77 -5.21 3.68
N LEU A 8 49.90 -5.36 2.65
CA LEU A 8 49.99 -5.15 1.19
C LEU A 8 48.58 -4.99 0.55
N GLN A 9 48.52 -4.19 -0.52
CA GLN A 9 47.50 -4.27 -1.59
C GLN A 9 47.67 -5.54 -2.45
N THR A 10 46.57 -6.04 -3.00
CA THR A 10 46.37 -6.81 -4.27
C THR A 10 44.99 -7.48 -4.14
N GLY A 11 44.07 -7.56 -5.10
CA GLY A 11 43.98 -7.21 -6.51
C GLY A 11 42.70 -7.87 -7.06
N LEU A 12 42.33 -7.53 -8.30
CA LEU A 12 41.46 -8.28 -9.24
C LEU A 12 39.94 -8.30 -8.94
N THR A 13 39.15 -7.48 -9.64
CA THR A 13 38.53 -7.73 -10.97
C THR A 13 37.66 -8.99 -11.05
N ASN A 14 36.35 -8.77 -11.12
CA ASN A 14 35.35 -9.58 -11.83
C ASN A 14 34.10 -8.68 -11.88
N GLY A 15 33.35 -8.53 -12.95
CA GLY A 15 33.26 -9.26 -14.20
C GLY A 15 31.90 -8.89 -14.76
N THR A 16 31.90 -8.36 -15.97
CA THR A 16 30.75 -7.93 -16.76
C THR A 16 29.76 -9.06 -17.06
N ARG A 17 28.47 -8.82 -16.83
CA ARG A 17 27.32 -9.44 -17.53
C ARG A 17 26.07 -8.64 -17.11
N GLY A 18 25.45 -7.81 -17.94
CA GLY A 18 25.15 -8.02 -19.35
C GLY A 18 23.92 -8.93 -19.52
N GLN A 19 22.84 -8.72 -18.77
CA GLN A 19 21.56 -9.37 -19.03
C GLN A 19 20.83 -8.63 -20.15
N ARG A 20 21.12 -9.06 -21.38
CA ARG A 20 20.39 -8.71 -22.59
C ARG A 20 19.04 -9.43 -22.53
N ILE A 21 17.97 -8.65 -22.52
CA ILE A 21 16.58 -9.08 -22.64
C ILE A 21 16.46 -9.85 -23.97
N SER A 22 16.27 -11.17 -23.90
CA SER A 22 16.05 -12.01 -25.08
C SER A 22 14.59 -11.95 -25.46
N GLU A 23 14.34 -11.27 -26.56
CA GLU A 23 13.08 -11.17 -27.28
C GLU A 23 12.66 -12.55 -27.81
N SER A 24 11.59 -13.12 -27.25
CA SER A 24 11.02 -14.40 -27.70
C SER A 24 10.03 -14.13 -28.84
N THR A 25 10.43 -14.44 -30.07
CA THR A 25 9.51 -14.54 -31.21
C THR A 25 8.81 -15.91 -31.20
N PRO A 26 7.52 -16.00 -31.55
CA PRO A 26 6.80 -17.27 -31.57
C PRO A 26 7.12 -18.10 -32.83
N PRO A 27 7.14 -19.45 -32.76
CA PRO A 27 7.43 -20.31 -33.90
C PRO A 27 6.27 -20.35 -34.90
N LYS A 28 6.60 -20.17 -36.18
CA LYS A 28 5.70 -20.41 -37.31
C LYS A 28 5.56 -21.92 -37.55
N GLU A 29 4.39 -22.45 -37.23
CA GLU A 29 4.03 -23.84 -37.49
C GLU A 29 3.61 -24.01 -38.96
N HIS A 30 4.48 -24.65 -39.73
CA HIS A 30 4.21 -25.08 -41.10
C HIS A 30 3.31 -26.31 -41.08
N ARG A 31 2.01 -26.11 -41.33
CA ARG A 31 1.07 -27.23 -41.53
C ARG A 31 1.17 -27.71 -42.98
N GLY A 32 1.87 -28.82 -43.14
CA GLY A 32 2.11 -29.48 -44.42
C GLY A 32 0.84 -29.87 -45.16
N TRP A 33 0.88 -29.66 -46.47
CA TRP A 33 0.04 -30.33 -47.44
C TRP A 33 0.15 -31.85 -47.26
N ARG A 34 -0.99 -32.51 -47.01
CA ARG A 34 -1.13 -33.95 -47.20
C ARG A 34 -2.19 -34.19 -48.26
N CYS A 35 -1.73 -34.85 -49.30
CA CYS A 35 -2.47 -35.43 -50.40
C CYS A 35 -3.67 -36.24 -49.90
N PHE A 36 -4.83 -36.00 -50.49
CA PHE A 36 -5.89 -37.00 -50.70
C PHE A 36 -6.44 -36.69 -52.09
N ALA A 37 -5.92 -37.35 -53.14
CA ALA A 37 -6.39 -38.66 -53.60
C ALA A 37 -7.91 -38.64 -53.88
N ALA A 38 -8.23 -38.68 -55.17
CA ALA A 38 -9.57 -38.72 -55.73
C ALA A 38 -10.45 -39.80 -55.07
N ILE A 39 -11.70 -39.46 -54.77
CA ILE A 39 -12.75 -40.40 -54.37
C ILE A 39 -14.02 -40.04 -55.17
N PRO A 40 -14.67 -41.02 -55.84
CA PRO A 40 -15.76 -40.79 -56.78
C PRO A 40 -17.08 -40.39 -56.09
N TRP A 41 -17.93 -39.67 -56.83
CA TRP A 41 -19.24 -39.11 -56.48
C TRP A 41 -20.32 -40.15 -56.10
N GLY A 42 -20.09 -41.00 -55.09
CA GLY A 42 -21.01 -42.08 -54.72
C GLY A 42 -21.41 -42.18 -53.25
N LEU A 43 -20.96 -41.29 -52.36
CA LEU A 43 -21.17 -41.42 -50.91
C LEU A 43 -21.51 -40.07 -50.23
N LEU A 44 -22.53 -39.36 -50.74
CA LEU A 44 -23.03 -38.11 -50.14
C LEU A 44 -24.23 -38.32 -49.18
N SER A 45 -24.56 -39.56 -48.76
CA SER A 45 -25.81 -39.81 -48.01
C SER A 45 -25.66 -40.50 -46.66
N VAL A 46 -24.44 -40.69 -46.12
CA VAL A 46 -24.26 -41.34 -44.79
C VAL A 46 -23.63 -40.42 -43.73
N VAL A 47 -23.26 -39.18 -44.06
CA VAL A 47 -22.59 -38.26 -43.10
C VAL A 47 -23.56 -37.48 -42.20
N LEU A 48 -24.88 -37.74 -42.28
CA LEU A 48 -25.88 -37.03 -41.45
C LEU A 48 -26.11 -37.62 -40.05
N LEU A 49 -25.37 -38.68 -39.64
CA LEU A 49 -25.52 -39.31 -38.31
C LEU A 49 -24.28 -39.25 -37.42
N VAL A 50 -23.35 -38.32 -37.64
CA VAL A 50 -22.35 -37.97 -36.61
C VAL A 50 -22.89 -36.77 -35.85
N GLY A 51 -23.67 -37.06 -34.80
CA GLY A 51 -24.17 -36.06 -33.88
C GLY A 51 -23.02 -35.23 -33.30
N CYS A 52 -23.17 -33.91 -33.37
CA CYS A 52 -22.30 -32.95 -32.68
C CYS A 52 -22.40 -33.16 -31.15
N HIS A 53 -21.63 -34.10 -30.61
CA HIS A 53 -21.28 -34.07 -29.19
C HIS A 53 -20.26 -32.95 -29.02
N THR A 54 -20.74 -31.75 -28.69
CA THR A 54 -19.85 -30.71 -28.16
C THR A 54 -19.29 -31.24 -26.84
N PRO A 55 -17.96 -31.45 -26.72
CA PRO A 55 -17.40 -31.82 -25.43
C PRO A 55 -17.72 -30.66 -24.49
N LYS A 56 -18.46 -30.96 -23.41
CA LYS A 56 -18.58 -30.03 -22.28
C LYS A 56 -17.18 -29.91 -21.69
N VAL A 57 -16.42 -28.94 -22.18
CA VAL A 57 -15.16 -28.54 -21.55
C VAL A 57 -15.51 -28.23 -20.10
N SER A 58 -14.87 -28.95 -19.17
CA SER A 58 -15.01 -28.65 -17.75
C SER A 58 -14.70 -27.18 -17.53
N HIS A 59 -15.38 -26.53 -16.58
CA HIS A 59 -15.19 -25.11 -16.27
C HIS A 59 -13.69 -24.79 -16.02
N GLU A 60 -12.97 -25.77 -15.48
CA GLU A 60 -11.52 -25.81 -15.30
C GLU A 60 -10.69 -25.58 -16.58
N ALA A 61 -11.14 -26.08 -17.73
CA ALA A 61 -10.44 -25.97 -19.01
C ALA A 61 -10.79 -24.68 -19.79
N LYS A 62 -11.87 -24.00 -19.39
CA LYS A 62 -12.27 -22.68 -19.91
C LYS A 62 -11.51 -21.54 -19.23
N MET A 63 -11.19 -21.71 -17.96
CA MET A 63 -10.31 -20.82 -17.22
C MET A 63 -8.89 -21.27 -17.52
N GLY A 64 -8.12 -20.44 -18.22
CA GLY A 64 -6.73 -20.73 -18.57
C GLY A 64 -5.83 -21.05 -17.37
N PRO A 65 -4.51 -21.09 -17.58
CA PRO A 65 -3.55 -21.31 -16.51
C PRO A 65 -3.86 -20.43 -15.29
N VAL A 66 -3.55 -20.91 -14.08
CA VAL A 66 -3.98 -20.25 -12.83
C VAL A 66 -3.56 -18.77 -12.75
N TYR A 67 -2.46 -18.39 -13.40
CA TYR A 67 -1.96 -17.01 -13.49
C TYR A 67 -2.73 -16.08 -14.44
N ASP A 68 -3.60 -16.62 -15.29
CA ASP A 68 -4.40 -15.88 -16.29
C ASP A 68 -5.88 -15.74 -15.88
N ARG A 69 -6.20 -16.16 -14.64
CA ARG A 69 -7.54 -16.03 -14.07
C ARG A 69 -7.66 -14.67 -13.37
N PRO A 70 -8.72 -13.88 -13.62
CA PRO A 70 -8.93 -12.66 -12.87
C PRO A 70 -9.07 -13.00 -11.38
N PHE A 71 -8.39 -12.24 -10.51
CA PHE A 71 -8.47 -12.42 -9.06
C PHE A 71 -9.94 -12.43 -8.62
N PRO A 72 -10.34 -13.27 -7.64
CA PRO A 72 -11.66 -13.18 -7.07
C PRO A 72 -11.86 -11.76 -6.51
N LEU A 73 -12.98 -11.13 -6.84
CA LEU A 73 -13.23 -9.71 -6.54
C LEU A 73 -13.03 -9.36 -5.05
N GLY A 74 -13.33 -10.31 -4.15
CA GLY A 74 -13.13 -10.15 -2.71
C GLY A 74 -11.66 -10.04 -2.29
N GLN A 75 -10.74 -10.74 -2.97
CA GLN A 75 -9.33 -10.73 -2.58
C GLN A 75 -8.68 -9.34 -2.76
N VAL A 76 -9.11 -8.57 -3.75
CA VAL A 76 -8.60 -7.20 -3.96
C VAL A 76 -9.20 -6.24 -2.94
N THR A 77 -10.48 -6.38 -2.62
CA THR A 77 -11.13 -5.53 -1.61
C THR A 77 -10.59 -5.81 -0.22
N ASP A 78 -10.44 -7.08 0.15
CA ASP A 78 -10.00 -7.49 1.48
C ASP A 78 -8.58 -6.98 1.75
N ALA A 79 -7.66 -7.12 0.78
CA ALA A 79 -6.31 -6.56 0.90
C ALA A 79 -6.31 -5.04 1.08
N HIS A 80 -7.24 -4.32 0.44
CA HIS A 80 -7.38 -2.87 0.61
C HIS A 80 -7.87 -2.51 2.02
N TRP A 81 -8.89 -3.21 2.53
CA TRP A 81 -9.40 -3.01 3.89
C TRP A 81 -8.36 -3.34 4.96
N GLU A 82 -7.61 -4.44 4.80
CA GLU A 82 -6.52 -4.82 5.70
C GLU A 82 -5.41 -3.76 5.74
N THR A 83 -5.07 -3.19 4.57
CA THR A 83 -4.08 -2.11 4.49
C THR A 83 -4.57 -0.86 5.20
N MET A 84 -5.83 -0.46 4.99
CA MET A 84 -6.40 0.70 5.69
C MET A 84 -6.46 0.48 7.20
N GLN A 85 -6.83 -0.72 7.65
CA GLN A 85 -6.85 -1.07 9.07
C GLN A 85 -5.45 -1.02 9.69
N THR A 86 -4.45 -1.56 8.99
CA THR A 86 -3.05 -1.56 9.46
C THR A 86 -2.50 -0.13 9.54
N ASN A 87 -2.80 0.71 8.55
CA ASN A 87 -2.39 2.12 8.55
C ASN A 87 -3.08 2.93 9.65
N ALA A 88 -4.36 2.68 9.90
CA ALA A 88 -5.10 3.31 10.99
C ALA A 88 -4.50 2.93 12.35
N GLU A 89 -4.19 1.65 12.55
CA GLU A 89 -3.54 1.17 13.78
C GLU A 89 -2.14 1.77 13.95
N ALA A 90 -1.38 1.94 12.87
CA ALA A 90 -0.06 2.59 12.91
C ALA A 90 -0.16 4.09 13.25
N ALA A 91 -1.24 4.77 12.85
CA ALA A 91 -1.44 6.19 13.11
C ALA A 91 -1.63 6.48 14.61
N ASP A 92 -2.18 5.54 15.38
CA ASP A 92 -2.30 5.64 16.84
C ASP A 92 -0.95 5.68 17.57
N PHE A 93 0.18 5.44 16.90
CA PHE A 93 1.51 5.49 17.52
C PHE A 93 2.24 6.82 17.27
N ILE A 94 1.53 7.83 16.74
CA ILE A 94 2.07 9.16 16.45
C ILE A 94 1.66 10.12 17.57
N PHE A 95 2.65 10.72 18.23
CA PHE A 95 2.45 11.83 19.16
C PHE A 95 2.53 13.15 18.42
N TYR A 96 1.41 13.85 18.35
CA TYR A 96 1.30 15.15 17.69
C TYR A 96 1.72 16.31 18.60
N ASP A 97 2.01 17.48 18.01
CA ASP A 97 2.40 18.71 18.73
C ASP A 97 1.38 19.12 19.80
N HIS A 98 0.08 18.97 19.51
CA HIS A 98 -1.01 19.35 20.41
C HIS A 98 -1.15 18.46 21.66
N GLU A 99 -0.42 17.33 21.72
CA GLU A 99 -0.38 16.49 22.92
C GLU A 99 0.60 17.01 23.97
N PHE A 100 1.46 17.95 23.58
CA PHE A 100 2.41 18.63 24.44
C PHE A 100 1.88 20.00 24.89
N VAL A 101 2.38 20.48 26.03
CA VAL A 101 1.96 21.77 26.59
C VAL A 101 2.74 22.90 25.90
N GLY A 102 2.21 23.43 24.80
CA GLY A 102 2.83 24.54 24.06
C GLY A 102 4.27 24.21 23.61
N GLN A 103 5.19 25.16 23.78
CA GLN A 103 6.61 25.02 23.40
C GLN A 103 7.45 24.26 24.45
N THR A 104 6.85 23.30 25.14
CA THR A 104 7.53 22.49 26.17
C THR A 104 7.55 21.01 25.79
N ALA A 105 8.37 20.25 26.50
CA ALA A 105 8.47 18.80 26.37
C ALA A 105 7.50 18.05 27.29
N ASP A 106 6.64 18.76 28.04
CA ASP A 106 5.71 18.18 29.00
C ASP A 106 4.41 17.75 28.32
N LEU A 107 3.90 16.58 28.70
CA LEU A 107 2.66 16.01 28.17
C LEU A 107 1.42 16.60 28.83
N THR A 108 0.42 16.89 27.99
CA THR A 108 -0.94 17.23 28.43
C THR A 108 -1.63 16.03 29.11
N PRO A 109 -2.72 16.24 29.86
CA PRO A 109 -3.49 15.14 30.43
C PRO A 109 -4.04 14.15 29.37
N LEU A 110 -4.34 14.63 28.16
CA LEU A 110 -4.76 13.78 27.04
C LEU A 110 -3.58 13.00 26.47
N GLY A 111 -2.45 13.66 26.22
CA GLY A 111 -1.21 12.99 25.77
C GLY A 111 -0.74 11.91 26.74
N ARG A 112 -0.91 12.11 28.06
CA ARG A 112 -0.63 11.05 29.05
C ARG A 112 -1.56 9.85 28.93
N LYS A 113 -2.85 10.05 28.66
CA LYS A 113 -3.79 8.94 28.43
C LYS A 113 -3.45 8.20 27.14
N HIS A 114 -3.09 8.95 26.10
CA HIS A 114 -2.63 8.39 24.84
C HIS A 114 -1.37 7.53 25.02
N LEU A 115 -0.39 8.04 25.78
CA LEU A 115 0.82 7.29 26.13
C LEU A 115 0.52 5.98 26.86
N LEU A 116 -0.46 5.98 27.78
CA LEU A 116 -0.90 4.74 28.44
C LEU A 116 -1.51 3.74 27.46
N SER A 117 -2.35 4.18 26.51
CA SER A 117 -2.89 3.28 25.48
C SER A 117 -1.80 2.71 24.57
N VAL A 118 -0.81 3.54 24.20
CA VAL A 118 0.35 3.10 23.41
C VAL A 118 1.18 2.08 24.19
N ALA A 119 1.47 2.34 25.46
CA ALA A 119 2.27 1.45 26.31
C ALA A 119 1.67 0.04 26.42
N LEU A 120 0.34 -0.09 26.50
CA LEU A 120 -0.34 -1.38 26.55
C LEU A 120 -0.23 -2.16 25.23
N ARG A 121 -0.18 -1.47 24.09
CA ARG A 121 -0.14 -2.08 22.75
C ARG A 121 1.28 -2.32 22.24
N LEU A 122 2.27 -1.57 22.74
CA LEU A 122 3.64 -1.56 22.21
C LEU A 122 4.32 -2.95 22.23
N GLU A 123 3.97 -3.81 23.19
CA GLU A 123 4.52 -5.17 23.28
C GLU A 123 4.00 -6.10 22.18
N HIS A 124 2.78 -5.87 21.69
CA HIS A 124 2.09 -6.75 20.74
C HIS A 124 2.20 -6.28 19.30
N VAL A 125 2.49 -4.99 19.10
CA VAL A 125 2.44 -4.33 17.80
C VAL A 125 3.86 -3.95 17.35
N PRO A 126 4.23 -4.20 16.08
CA PRO A 126 5.58 -3.94 15.58
C PRO A 126 5.81 -2.50 15.10
N PHE A 127 4.88 -1.58 15.35
CA PHE A 127 4.99 -0.20 14.85
C PHE A 127 5.97 0.64 15.68
N PRO A 128 6.72 1.55 15.03
CA PRO A 128 7.52 2.54 15.73
C PRO A 128 6.61 3.58 16.39
N VAL A 129 7.10 4.19 17.46
CA VAL A 129 6.45 5.34 18.09
C VAL A 129 7.05 6.59 17.47
N VAL A 130 6.22 7.41 16.84
CA VAL A 130 6.68 8.62 16.14
C VAL A 130 6.33 9.83 17.00
N VAL A 131 7.30 10.71 17.24
CA VAL A 131 7.07 12.04 17.80
C VAL A 131 7.14 13.03 16.65
N GLU A 132 6.06 13.79 16.46
CA GLU A 132 5.97 14.81 15.43
C GLU A 132 7.08 15.86 15.63
N GLU A 133 7.84 16.11 14.57
CA GLU A 133 8.81 17.21 14.55
C GLU A 133 8.10 18.56 14.47
N SER A 134 8.74 19.60 15.02
CA SER A 134 8.25 20.96 14.90
C SER A 134 8.08 21.36 13.42
N PRO A 135 7.08 22.22 13.08
CA PRO A 135 6.87 22.64 11.70
C PRO A 135 8.16 23.17 11.08
N ARG A 136 8.55 22.63 9.92
CA ARG A 136 9.80 22.96 9.21
C ARG A 136 11.09 22.72 10.01
N GLY A 137 11.04 21.90 11.06
CA GLY A 137 12.20 21.58 11.90
C GLY A 137 12.79 22.81 12.59
N GLU A 138 11.95 23.78 12.97
CA GLU A 138 12.39 25.04 13.58
C GLU A 138 13.15 24.83 14.90
N ASN A 139 12.77 23.83 15.70
CA ASN A 139 13.32 23.59 17.05
C ASN A 139 13.71 22.13 17.29
N PRO A 140 14.80 21.62 16.70
CA PRO A 140 15.21 20.21 16.86
C PRO A 140 15.58 19.85 18.30
N GLN A 141 15.98 20.83 19.12
CA GLN A 141 16.27 20.61 20.55
C GLN A 141 15.00 20.32 21.35
N LEU A 142 13.89 20.96 21.00
CA LEU A 142 12.59 20.72 21.64
C LEU A 142 12.04 19.36 21.25
N ASP A 143 12.17 18.99 19.97
CA ASP A 143 11.70 17.71 19.43
C ASP A 143 12.46 16.54 20.07
N GLU A 144 13.78 16.68 20.22
CA GLU A 144 14.61 15.74 20.95
C GLU A 144 14.22 15.65 22.44
N ALA A 145 13.95 16.78 23.09
CA ALA A 145 13.49 16.78 24.48
C ALA A 145 12.14 16.09 24.64
N ARG A 146 11.20 16.30 23.70
CA ARG A 146 9.90 15.60 23.66
C ARG A 146 10.09 14.10 23.51
N ARG A 147 10.97 13.67 22.60
CA ARG A 147 11.35 12.25 22.46
C ARG A 147 11.84 11.68 23.78
N GLN A 148 12.73 12.39 24.47
CA GLN A 148 13.27 11.94 25.76
C GLN A 148 12.19 11.86 26.83
N THR A 149 11.23 12.79 26.88
CA THR A 149 10.09 12.70 27.81
C THR A 149 9.28 11.44 27.57
N ILE A 150 8.95 11.12 26.30
CA ILE A 150 8.20 9.90 25.95
C ILE A 150 8.98 8.65 26.37
N VAL A 151 10.26 8.56 26.02
CA VAL A 151 11.13 7.43 26.40
C VAL A 151 11.16 7.27 27.93
N ASN A 152 11.37 8.36 28.66
CA ASN A 152 11.42 8.33 30.12
C ASN A 152 10.10 7.87 30.74
N GLN A 153 8.96 8.33 30.23
CA GLN A 153 7.65 7.90 30.73
C GLN A 153 7.34 6.44 30.40
N LEU A 154 7.67 5.97 29.19
CA LEU A 154 7.51 4.56 28.82
C LEU A 154 8.38 3.64 29.68
N VAL A 155 9.62 4.04 29.97
CA VAL A 155 10.51 3.30 30.89
C VAL A 155 9.95 3.31 32.32
N GLN A 156 9.34 4.40 32.77
CA GLN A 156 8.66 4.45 34.09
C GLN A 156 7.46 3.49 34.18
N LEU A 157 6.81 3.18 33.05
CA LEU A 157 5.73 2.20 32.97
C LEU A 157 6.24 0.74 32.98
N GLY A 158 7.55 0.53 32.99
CA GLY A 158 8.18 -0.80 33.10
C GLY A 158 8.69 -1.38 31.79
N LEU A 159 8.65 -0.63 30.68
CA LEU A 159 9.18 -1.08 29.40
C LEU A 159 10.71 -1.02 29.37
N ASN A 160 11.33 -1.98 28.69
CA ASN A 160 12.78 -2.05 28.56
C ASN A 160 13.33 -0.83 27.80
N ARG A 161 14.27 -0.09 28.42
CA ARG A 161 14.85 1.14 27.85
C ARG A 161 15.43 0.95 26.45
N GLU A 162 16.23 -0.10 26.24
CA GLU A 162 16.89 -0.35 24.95
C GLU A 162 15.88 -0.57 23.81
N MET A 163 14.77 -1.26 24.09
CA MET A 163 13.69 -1.46 23.13
C MET A 163 12.98 -0.15 22.80
N VAL A 164 12.69 0.65 23.82
CA VAL A 164 11.96 1.92 23.66
C VAL A 164 12.80 2.93 22.88
N GLU A 165 14.08 3.10 23.22
CA GLU A 165 14.98 4.02 22.52
C GLU A 165 15.16 3.65 21.04
N ALA A 166 15.17 2.35 20.71
CA ALA A 166 15.25 1.90 19.33
C ALA A 166 13.95 2.08 18.53
N ARG A 167 12.80 2.20 19.21
CA ARG A 167 11.47 2.30 18.58
C ARG A 167 10.92 3.72 18.51
N VAL A 168 11.28 4.59 19.45
CA VAL A 168 10.80 5.98 19.50
C VAL A 168 11.67 6.85 18.59
N VAL A 169 11.08 7.42 17.55
CA VAL A 169 11.77 8.25 16.55
C VAL A 169 11.09 9.61 16.39
N VAL A 170 11.87 10.62 16.04
CA VAL A 170 11.35 11.94 15.65
C VAL A 170 11.23 11.97 14.14
N ALA A 171 10.06 12.33 13.62
CA ALA A 171 9.81 12.41 12.18
C ALA A 171 8.67 13.39 11.88
N PRO A 172 8.55 13.86 10.63
CA PRO A 172 7.33 14.53 10.17
C PRO A 172 6.11 13.61 10.33
N ALA A 173 4.97 14.18 10.69
CA ALA A 173 3.72 13.45 10.77
C ALA A 173 3.34 12.89 9.38
N PHE A 174 2.86 11.64 9.32
CA PHE A 174 2.45 11.01 8.05
C PHE A 174 1.29 11.74 7.36
N THR A 175 0.48 12.43 8.13
CA THR A 175 -0.58 13.33 7.65
C THR A 175 -0.24 14.73 8.14
N GLU A 176 0.47 15.50 7.32
CA GLU A 176 0.59 16.93 7.55
C GLU A 176 -0.83 17.52 7.66
N GLY A 177 -1.09 18.26 8.74
CA GLY A 177 -2.34 19.01 8.83
C GLY A 177 -2.44 19.98 7.66
N LEU A 178 -3.66 20.24 7.17
CA LEU A 178 -3.88 21.25 6.13
C LEU A 178 -3.26 22.56 6.61
N SER A 179 -2.33 23.12 5.84
CA SER A 179 -1.80 24.45 6.12
C SER A 179 -2.94 25.47 6.13
N ALA A 180 -2.80 26.61 6.82
CA ALA A 180 -3.85 27.61 6.86
C ALA A 180 -4.35 28.04 5.46
N ILE A 181 -3.45 28.03 4.47
CA ILE A 181 -3.75 28.38 3.07
C ILE A 181 -4.53 27.25 2.38
N GLU A 182 -4.12 26.00 2.55
CA GLU A 182 -4.83 24.84 1.99
C GLU A 182 -6.17 24.61 2.68
N GLY A 183 -6.25 24.87 3.98
CA GLY A 183 -7.47 24.84 4.77
C GLY A 183 -8.45 25.93 4.35
N GLU A 184 -7.98 27.15 4.06
CA GLU A 184 -8.80 28.22 3.49
C GLU A 184 -9.32 27.84 2.10
N ALA A 185 -8.47 27.29 1.24
CA ALA A 185 -8.87 26.82 -0.08
C ALA A 185 -9.89 25.66 -0.02
N ALA A 186 -9.71 24.72 0.91
CA ALA A 186 -10.66 23.62 1.16
C ALA A 186 -11.98 24.12 1.77
N TYR A 187 -11.93 25.14 2.64
CA TYR A 187 -13.12 25.78 3.17
C TYR A 187 -13.92 26.50 2.09
N TYR A 188 -13.26 27.28 1.23
CA TYR A 188 -13.95 27.94 0.12
C TYR A 188 -14.41 26.96 -0.96
N SER A 189 -13.67 25.89 -1.25
CA SER A 189 -14.15 24.89 -2.21
C SER A 189 -15.40 24.18 -1.70
N THR A 190 -15.46 23.80 -0.41
CA THR A 190 -16.66 23.19 0.18
C THR A 190 -17.82 24.17 0.30
N LEU A 191 -17.58 25.45 0.63
CA LEU A 191 -18.62 26.46 0.75
C LEU A 191 -19.16 26.94 -0.63
N LEU A 192 -18.29 27.06 -1.63
CA LEU A 192 -18.67 27.48 -2.99
C LEU A 192 -19.27 26.32 -3.81
N ASP A 193 -18.86 25.07 -3.55
CA ASP A 193 -19.47 23.88 -4.15
C ASP A 193 -20.79 23.49 -3.44
N SER A 194 -20.99 23.95 -2.20
CA SER A 194 -22.29 23.93 -1.49
C SER A 194 -23.29 24.96 -2.05
N GLN A 195 -23.01 25.62 -3.18
CA GLN A 195 -23.96 26.43 -3.92
C GLN A 195 -24.68 25.66 -5.06
N TYR A 196 -24.68 24.33 -5.05
CA TYR A 196 -25.70 23.51 -5.74
C TYR A 196 -26.98 23.35 -4.90
N GLY A 197 -27.48 24.49 -4.41
CA GLY A 197 -28.76 24.64 -3.69
C GLY A 197 -29.73 25.63 -4.34
N THR A 198 -29.41 26.18 -5.53
CA THR A 198 -30.35 26.96 -6.34
C THR A 198 -30.17 26.69 -7.83
N GLY A 199 -30.40 25.44 -8.22
CA GLY A 199 -30.54 24.99 -9.60
C GLY A 199 -31.99 24.62 -9.93
N PHE A 200 -32.96 25.51 -9.65
CA PHE A 200 -34.33 25.39 -10.16
C PHE A 200 -34.36 25.74 -11.66
N ARG A 201 -33.64 24.97 -12.49
CA ARG A 201 -33.70 24.96 -13.97
C ARG A 201 -32.82 23.81 -14.48
N GLY A 202 -33.40 22.61 -14.54
CA GLY A 202 -32.68 21.45 -15.11
C GLY A 202 -33.19 20.07 -14.74
N MET A 203 -34.34 19.95 -14.06
CA MET A 203 -34.96 18.65 -13.82
C MET A 203 -35.69 18.17 -15.09
N ASN A 204 -34.93 17.61 -16.03
CA ASN A 204 -35.47 16.72 -17.05
C ASN A 204 -34.35 15.83 -17.62
N ARG A 205 -34.04 14.74 -16.91
CA ARG A 205 -33.64 13.43 -17.47
C ARG A 205 -33.45 12.40 -16.35
N GLY A 206 -34.55 11.67 -16.08
CA GLY A 206 -34.50 10.21 -16.00
C GLY A 206 -34.05 9.57 -14.69
N PHE A 207 -34.84 9.72 -13.62
CA PHE A 207 -34.96 8.66 -12.61
C PHE A 207 -36.34 8.01 -12.74
N SER A 208 -36.44 6.97 -13.57
CA SER A 208 -37.61 6.10 -13.65
C SER A 208 -37.25 4.69 -13.19
N GLY A 209 -37.73 4.32 -12.00
CA GLY A 209 -38.21 2.95 -11.76
C GLY A 209 -37.26 2.00 -11.04
N TRP A 210 -37.26 2.06 -9.71
CA TRP A 210 -37.26 0.83 -8.93
C TRP A 210 -38.71 0.35 -8.85
N ARG A 211 -39.04 -0.73 -9.58
CA ARG A 211 -40.23 -1.54 -9.32
C ARG A 211 -39.79 -2.97 -9.02
N ARG A 212 -40.42 -3.49 -7.97
CA ARG A 212 -40.50 -4.87 -7.51
C ARG A 212 -40.93 -5.82 -8.62
#